data_AF-A0A6P4DCC3-F1
#
_entry.id   AF-A0A6P4DCC3-F1
#
_cell.length_a   1.000
_cell.length_b   1.000
_cell.length_c   1.000
_cell.angle_alpha   90.00
_cell.angle_beta   90.00
_cell.angle_gamma   90.00
#
_symmetry.space_group_name_H-M   'P 1'
#
loop_
_entity.id
_entity.type
_entity.pdbx_description
1 polymer ?
#
loop_
_entity_poly.entity_id
_entity_poly.type
_entity_poly.pdbx_seq_one_letter_code
_entity_poly.pdbx_strand_id
1 'polypeptide(L)'
;MDTRRKPSTMAIECLEMFHGIDRTAFRMLTQVLHREVKQSLMVMAFLLSLETMGLNGILQTAVKKEGWFMNSLADECVICLQCLLSQEFSGVLDKARKLETLGHVLKTDLTLYQVHRMRSALLTLIPDTLSTICARILGDITMDALWLEYHRTPKELLVSTHRTSAYRLHQRH
;
A
#
# COMPACT_ATOMS: atom_id res chain seq x y z
N MET A 1 4.02 -32.69 13.78
CA MET A 1 4.16 -32.88 12.32
C MET A 1 3.90 -31.54 11.67
N ASP A 2 4.97 -30.84 11.29
CA ASP A 2 4.89 -29.56 10.59
C ASP A 2 4.83 -29.85 9.08
N THR A 3 3.64 -29.75 8.48
CA THR A 3 3.40 -30.03 7.06
C THR A 3 3.45 -28.76 6.22
N ARG A 4 4.26 -27.76 6.60
CA ARG A 4 4.52 -26.60 5.74
C ARG A 4 5.43 -27.01 4.57
N ARG A 5 4.85 -27.66 3.55
CA ARG A 5 5.53 -27.96 2.28
C ARG A 5 6.07 -26.64 1.71
N LYS A 6 7.39 -26.53 1.59
CA LYS A 6 8.01 -25.44 0.85
C LYS A 6 7.56 -25.54 -0.61
N PRO A 7 7.09 -24.43 -1.23
CA PRO A 7 6.72 -24.44 -2.64
C PRO A 7 7.94 -24.81 -3.49
N SER A 8 7.71 -25.53 -4.59
CA SER A 8 8.78 -25.88 -5.53
C SER A 8 9.30 -24.64 -6.25
N THR A 9 10.55 -24.67 -6.73
CA THR A 9 11.15 -23.58 -7.51
C THR A 9 10.27 -23.16 -8.68
N MET A 10 9.71 -24.13 -9.41
CA MET A 10 8.78 -23.87 -10.52
C MET A 10 7.51 -23.11 -10.08
N ALA A 11 6.97 -23.40 -8.89
CA ALA A 11 5.79 -22.70 -8.39
C ALA A 11 6.09 -21.25 -8.03
N ILE A 12 7.30 -20.97 -7.55
CA ILE A 12 7.79 -19.61 -7.27
C ILE A 12 7.96 -18.85 -8.58
N GLU A 13 8.66 -19.42 -9.57
CA GLU A 13 8.86 -18.78 -10.88
C GLU A 13 7.54 -18.48 -11.59
N CYS A 14 6.57 -19.40 -11.53
CA CYS A 14 5.23 -19.15 -12.06
C CYS A 14 4.54 -18.00 -11.32
N LEU A 15 4.59 -17.96 -9.98
CA LEU A 15 4.02 -16.86 -9.20
C LEU A 15 4.66 -15.50 -9.58
N GLU A 16 5.98 -15.47 -9.76
CA GLU A 16 6.68 -14.26 -10.21
C GLU A 16 6.27 -13.83 -11.62
N MET A 17 6.05 -14.79 -12.52
CA MET A 17 5.62 -14.52 -13.89
C MET A 17 4.16 -14.04 -13.95
N PHE A 18 3.25 -14.66 -13.21
CA PHE A 18 1.82 -14.30 -13.21
C PHE A 18 1.55 -12.98 -12.49
N HIS A 19 2.35 -12.65 -11.48
CA HIS A 19 2.24 -11.40 -10.72
C HIS A 19 3.33 -10.38 -11.06
N GLY A 20 3.95 -10.52 -12.24
CA GLY A 20 5.02 -9.61 -12.66
C GLY A 20 4.60 -8.14 -12.66
N ILE A 21 3.35 -7.86 -13.02
CA ILE A 21 2.78 -6.50 -12.99
C ILE A 21 2.67 -5.99 -11.54
N ASP A 22 2.10 -6.78 -10.63
CA ASP A 22 1.89 -6.41 -9.22
C ASP A 22 3.23 -6.16 -8.53
N ARG A 23 4.20 -7.06 -8.75
CA ARG A 23 5.57 -6.96 -8.25
C ARG A 23 6.26 -5.70 -8.79
N THR A 24 6.09 -5.39 -10.08
CA THR A 24 6.64 -4.18 -10.71
C THR A 24 6.02 -2.91 -10.12
N ALA A 25 4.70 -2.87 -9.98
CA ALA A 25 3.99 -1.72 -9.40
C ALA A 25 4.46 -1.44 -7.96
N PHE A 26 4.61 -2.49 -7.15
CA PHE A 26 5.07 -2.33 -5.77
C PHE A 26 6.54 -1.88 -5.67
N ARG A 27 7.42 -2.38 -6.56
CA ARG A 27 8.80 -1.87 -6.67
C ARG A 27 8.83 -0.41 -7.11
N MET A 28 7.98 -0.01 -8.06
CA MET A 28 7.88 1.39 -8.47
C MET A 28 7.52 2.29 -7.27
N LEU A 29 6.54 1.90 -6.44
CA LEU A 29 6.16 2.68 -5.26
C LEU A 29 7.30 2.81 -4.24
N THR A 30 7.95 1.71 -3.88
CA THR A 30 8.89 1.66 -2.75
C THR A 30 10.33 2.00 -3.12
N GLN A 31 10.78 1.55 -4.30
CA GLN A 31 12.18 1.64 -4.72
C GLN A 31 12.44 2.83 -5.63
N VAL A 32 11.48 3.21 -6.49
CA VAL A 32 11.63 4.33 -7.45
C VAL A 32 11.02 5.62 -6.90
N LEU A 33 9.77 5.56 -6.42
CA LEU A 33 9.05 6.71 -5.87
C LEU A 33 9.36 6.95 -4.38
N HIS A 34 10.10 6.03 -3.74
CA HIS A 34 10.54 6.13 -2.35
C HIS A 34 9.41 6.33 -1.34
N ARG A 35 8.22 5.79 -1.62
CA ARG A 35 7.11 5.80 -0.66
C ARG A 35 7.37 4.84 0.48
N GLU A 36 6.83 5.17 1.65
CA GLU A 36 6.83 4.30 2.84
C GLU A 36 6.29 2.91 2.47
N VAL A 37 6.96 1.86 2.92
CA VAL A 37 6.59 0.48 2.57
C VAL A 37 5.19 0.12 3.03
N LYS A 38 4.83 0.50 4.26
CA LYS A 38 3.50 0.23 4.82
C LYS A 38 2.40 0.92 4.03
N GLN A 39 2.58 2.20 3.69
CA GLN A 39 1.62 2.93 2.86
C GLN A 39 1.49 2.29 1.47
N SER A 40 2.61 1.89 0.87
CA SER A 40 2.65 1.24 -0.44
C SER A 40 1.91 -0.11 -0.44
N LEU A 41 2.03 -0.90 0.64
CA LEU A 41 1.25 -2.14 0.80
C LEU A 41 -0.25 -1.87 0.88
N MET A 42 -0.67 -0.84 1.61
CA MET A 42 -2.09 -0.45 1.69
C MET A 42 -2.62 -0.01 0.33
N VAL A 43 -1.83 0.75 -0.45
CA VAL A 43 -2.18 1.14 -1.83
C VAL A 43 -2.33 -0.09 -2.71
N MET A 44 -1.37 -1.02 -2.69
CA MET A 44 -1.46 -2.26 -3.47
C MET A 44 -2.70 -3.08 -3.11
N ALA A 45 -2.97 -3.26 -1.81
CA ALA A 45 -4.13 -4.00 -1.35
C ALA A 45 -5.45 -3.34 -1.76
N PHE A 46 -5.53 -2.02 -1.72
CA PHE A 46 -6.69 -1.27 -2.21
C PHE A 46 -6.91 -1.49 -3.71
N LEU A 47 -5.88 -1.34 -4.53
CA LEU A 47 -5.99 -1.50 -5.99
C LEU A 47 -6.37 -2.94 -6.37
N LEU A 48 -5.73 -3.94 -5.77
CA LEU A 48 -6.05 -5.36 -6.00
C LEU A 48 -7.46 -5.73 -5.50
N SER A 49 -7.94 -5.08 -4.43
CA SER A 49 -9.33 -5.24 -3.98
C SER A 49 -10.32 -4.72 -5.02
N LEU A 50 -10.03 -3.58 -5.68
CA LEU A 50 -10.86 -3.07 -6.77
C LEU A 50 -10.87 -4.04 -7.96
N GLU A 51 -9.71 -4.59 -8.34
CA GLU A 51 -9.63 -5.61 -9.40
C GLU A 51 -10.44 -6.86 -9.04
N THR A 52 -10.41 -7.30 -7.78
CA THR A 52 -11.24 -8.40 -7.26
C THR A 52 -12.74 -8.11 -7.37
N MET A 53 -13.14 -6.83 -7.26
CA MET A 53 -14.51 -6.38 -7.49
C MET A 53 -14.89 -6.27 -8.98
N GLY A 54 -13.99 -6.64 -9.89
CA GLY A 54 -14.21 -6.63 -11.35
C GLY A 54 -13.67 -5.38 -12.05
N LEU A 55 -13.05 -4.45 -11.32
CA LEU A 55 -12.43 -3.25 -11.89
C LEU A 55 -11.00 -3.55 -12.36
N ASN A 56 -10.89 -4.39 -13.39
CA ASN A 56 -9.63 -5.01 -13.81
C ASN A 56 -8.66 -4.08 -14.55
N GLY A 57 -7.36 -4.43 -14.52
CA GLY A 57 -6.33 -3.82 -15.36
C GLY A 57 -5.76 -2.52 -14.80
N ILE A 58 -6.02 -2.24 -13.52
CA ILE A 58 -5.57 -1.02 -12.85
C ILE A 58 -4.04 -0.97 -12.81
N LEU A 59 -3.44 -2.02 -12.26
CA LEU A 59 -1.98 -2.07 -12.10
C LEU A 59 -1.28 -2.14 -13.45
N GLN A 60 -1.86 -2.86 -14.42
CA GLN A 60 -1.33 -2.92 -15.77
C GLN A 60 -1.30 -1.53 -16.44
N THR A 61 -2.38 -0.75 -16.31
CA THR A 61 -2.44 0.61 -16.87
C THR A 61 -1.51 1.56 -16.14
N ALA A 62 -1.39 1.44 -14.82
CA ALA A 62 -0.53 2.30 -14.02
C ALA A 62 0.96 2.08 -14.33
N VAL A 63 1.41 0.82 -14.44
CA VAL A 63 2.80 0.47 -14.75
C VAL A 63 3.20 0.86 -16.17
N LYS A 64 2.27 0.81 -17.13
CA LYS A 64 2.54 1.22 -18.54
C LYS A 64 2.71 2.72 -18.71
N LYS A 65 2.27 3.52 -17.74
CA LYS A 65 2.42 4.98 -17.76
C LYS A 65 3.68 5.41 -17.02
N GLU A 66 4.04 6.68 -17.18
CA GLU A 66 5.22 7.26 -16.54
C GLU A 66 5.11 7.25 -15.00
N GLY A 67 6.26 7.28 -14.31
CA GLY A 67 6.32 7.17 -12.85
C GLY A 67 5.50 8.21 -12.09
N TRP A 68 5.31 9.42 -12.64
CA TRP A 68 4.46 10.44 -12.04
C TRP A 68 2.99 9.98 -11.94
N PHE A 69 2.51 9.20 -12.91
CA PHE A 69 1.13 8.71 -12.92
C PHE A 69 0.89 7.73 -11.77
N MET A 70 1.83 6.80 -11.56
CA MET A 70 1.77 5.87 -10.42
C MET A 70 1.81 6.62 -9.08
N ASN A 71 2.58 7.71 -9.00
CA ASN A 71 2.62 8.53 -7.80
C ASN A 71 1.29 9.23 -7.53
N SER A 72 0.70 9.90 -8.53
CA SER A 72 -0.62 10.55 -8.40
C SER A 72 -1.72 9.54 -8.06
N LEU A 73 -1.67 8.36 -8.68
CA LEU A 73 -2.61 7.27 -8.38
C LEU A 73 -2.52 6.85 -6.92
N ALA A 74 -1.30 6.70 -6.40
CA ALA A 74 -1.08 6.31 -5.02
C ALA A 74 -1.51 7.41 -4.03
N ASP A 75 -1.37 8.70 -4.37
CA ASP A 75 -1.93 9.81 -3.57
C ASP A 75 -3.46 9.72 -3.47
N GLU A 76 -4.14 9.51 -4.61
CA GLU A 76 -5.60 9.31 -4.62
C GLU A 76 -6.03 8.08 -3.83
N CYS A 77 -5.28 6.98 -3.90
CA CYS A 77 -5.53 5.78 -3.11
C CYS A 77 -5.42 6.05 -1.60
N VAL A 78 -4.44 6.84 -1.16
CA VAL A 78 -4.30 7.23 0.25
C VAL A 78 -5.50 8.04 0.73
N ILE A 79 -5.95 9.01 -0.09
CA ILE A 79 -7.17 9.78 0.20
C ILE A 79 -8.39 8.87 0.28
N CYS A 80 -8.52 7.92 -0.64
CA CYS A 80 -9.60 6.92 -0.62
C CYS A 80 -9.58 6.09 0.66
N LEU A 81 -8.42 5.54 1.03
CA LEU A 81 -8.24 4.74 2.25
C LEU A 81 -8.62 5.53 3.51
N GLN A 82 -8.20 6.79 3.61
CA GLN A 82 -8.60 7.66 4.72
C GLN A 82 -10.11 7.89 4.75
N CYS A 83 -10.72 8.12 3.58
CA CYS A 83 -12.17 8.24 3.43
C CYS A 83 -12.91 6.98 3.90
N LEU A 84 -12.40 5.77 3.60
CA LEU A 84 -13.02 4.52 4.05
C LEU A 84 -13.03 4.37 5.58
N LEU A 85 -12.04 4.93 6.28
CA LEU A 85 -11.97 4.88 7.73
C LEU A 85 -12.96 5.85 8.40
N SER A 86 -13.42 6.88 7.69
CA SER A 86 -14.44 7.79 8.20
C SER A 86 -15.81 7.12 8.27
N GLN A 87 -16.46 7.19 9.44
CA GLN A 87 -17.81 6.66 9.64
C GLN A 87 -18.87 7.49 8.90
N GLU A 88 -18.66 8.80 8.84
CA GLU A 88 -19.53 9.73 8.12
C GLU A 88 -18.78 10.37 6.95
N PHE A 89 -19.46 10.51 5.82
CA PHE A 89 -18.92 11.25 4.67
C PHE A 89 -19.36 12.72 4.76
N SER A 90 -18.54 13.56 5.38
CA SER A 90 -18.84 14.97 5.59
C SER A 90 -18.60 15.83 4.35
N GLY A 91 -19.37 16.91 4.17
CA GLY A 91 -19.08 17.99 3.21
C GLY A 91 -19.55 17.74 1.76
N VAL A 92 -20.03 18.80 1.10
CA VAL A 92 -20.41 18.76 -0.33
C VAL A 92 -19.17 18.75 -1.24
N LEU A 93 -18.13 19.49 -0.85
CA LEU A 93 -16.87 19.57 -1.61
C LEU A 93 -16.17 18.20 -1.69
N ASP A 94 -16.14 17.46 -0.58
CA ASP A 94 -15.57 16.11 -0.56
C ASP A 94 -16.39 15.14 -1.42
N LYS A 95 -17.72 15.34 -1.54
CA LYS A 95 -18.58 14.49 -2.37
C LYS A 95 -18.30 14.68 -3.86
N ALA A 96 -17.99 15.91 -4.25
CA ALA A 96 -17.70 16.29 -5.62
C ALA A 96 -16.22 16.13 -5.99
N ARG A 97 -15.33 15.83 -5.03
CA ARG A 97 -13.90 15.59 -5.31
C ARG A 97 -13.76 14.44 -6.29
N LYS A 98 -13.31 14.78 -7.50
CA LYS A 98 -12.97 13.82 -8.55
C LYS A 98 -11.62 13.15 -8.23
N LEU A 99 -11.54 11.88 -8.58
CA LEU A 99 -10.33 11.07 -8.52
C LEU A 99 -9.85 10.91 -9.96
N GLU A 100 -9.13 11.93 -10.46
CA GLU A 100 -8.77 12.06 -11.87
C GLU A 100 -7.92 10.87 -12.35
N THR A 101 -6.94 10.47 -11.55
CA THR A 101 -5.99 9.41 -11.92
C THR A 101 -6.65 8.04 -11.83
N LEU A 102 -7.32 7.74 -10.72
CA LEU A 102 -8.03 6.48 -10.51
C LEU A 102 -9.22 6.36 -11.47
N GLY A 103 -9.97 7.44 -11.69
CA GLY A 103 -11.04 7.51 -12.67
C GLY A 103 -10.55 7.28 -14.10
N HIS A 104 -9.40 7.87 -14.49
CA HIS A 104 -8.76 7.59 -15.78
C HIS A 104 -8.41 6.11 -15.92
N VAL A 105 -7.82 5.48 -14.89
CA VAL A 105 -7.50 4.05 -14.93
C VAL A 105 -8.75 3.19 -15.09
N LEU A 106 -9.81 3.52 -14.36
CA LEU A 106 -11.08 2.83 -14.38
C LEU A 106 -11.97 3.18 -15.58
N LYS A 107 -11.55 4.14 -16.40
CA LYS A 107 -12.29 4.68 -17.55
C LYS A 107 -13.71 5.14 -17.16
N THR A 108 -13.82 5.75 -15.98
CA THR A 108 -15.09 6.24 -15.44
C THR A 108 -14.87 7.52 -14.64
N ASP A 109 -15.86 8.41 -14.63
CA ASP A 109 -15.86 9.55 -13.73
C ASP A 109 -16.05 9.04 -12.29
N LEU A 110 -14.94 8.94 -11.56
CA LEU A 110 -14.92 8.47 -10.19
C LEU A 110 -14.83 9.64 -9.21
N THR A 111 -15.69 9.67 -8.21
CA THR A 111 -15.63 10.61 -7.09
C THR A 111 -15.32 9.90 -5.78
N LEU A 112 -14.80 10.65 -4.82
CA LEU A 112 -14.52 10.14 -3.48
C LEU A 112 -15.80 9.60 -2.79
N TYR A 113 -16.96 10.20 -3.08
CA TYR A 113 -18.25 9.69 -2.59
C TYR A 113 -18.59 8.31 -3.13
N GLN A 114 -18.33 8.05 -4.42
CA GLN A 114 -18.57 6.72 -4.99
C GLN A 114 -17.67 5.65 -4.36
N VAL A 115 -16.42 6.00 -4.02
CA VAL A 115 -15.54 5.10 -3.25
C VAL A 115 -16.09 4.85 -1.84
N HIS A 116 -16.58 5.87 -1.15
CA HIS A 116 -17.22 5.70 0.17
C HIS A 116 -18.46 4.79 0.10
N ARG A 117 -19.22 4.81 -0.99
CA ARG A 117 -20.34 3.87 -1.18
C ARG A 117 -19.92 2.40 -1.25
N MET A 118 -18.68 2.13 -1.67
CA MET A 118 -18.09 0.78 -1.70
C MET A 118 -17.45 0.37 -0.37
N ARG A 119 -17.54 1.21 0.67
CA ARG A 119 -16.82 1.05 1.94
C ARG A 119 -17.00 -0.30 2.60
N SER A 120 -18.21 -0.83 2.69
CA SER A 120 -18.46 -2.12 3.35
C SER A 120 -17.71 -3.27 2.66
N ALA A 121 -17.75 -3.30 1.32
CA ALA A 121 -17.03 -4.28 0.52
C ALA A 121 -15.51 -4.09 0.66
N LEU A 122 -15.02 -2.87 0.51
CA LEU A 122 -13.58 -2.58 0.55
C LEU A 122 -12.98 -2.83 1.94
N LEU A 123 -13.67 -2.49 3.02
CA LEU A 123 -13.20 -2.80 4.39
C LEU A 123 -13.18 -4.31 4.67
N THR A 124 -13.90 -5.12 3.89
CA THR A 124 -13.84 -6.58 3.97
C THR A 124 -12.70 -7.14 3.12
N LEU A 125 -12.54 -6.63 1.90
CA LEU A 125 -11.57 -7.16 0.92
C LEU A 125 -10.12 -6.74 1.19
N ILE A 126 -9.89 -5.52 1.69
CA ILE A 126 -8.52 -5.01 1.87
C ILE A 126 -7.73 -5.85 2.89
N PRO A 127 -8.25 -6.20 4.08
CA PRO A 127 -7.52 -7.05 5.03
C PRO A 127 -7.25 -8.45 4.47
N ASP A 128 -8.22 -9.02 3.75
CA ASP A 128 -8.07 -10.33 3.12
C ASP A 128 -6.97 -10.29 2.05
N THR A 129 -7.01 -9.29 1.17
CA THR A 129 -6.01 -9.06 0.11
C THR A 129 -4.61 -8.88 0.68
N LEU A 130 -4.46 -8.13 1.78
CA LEU A 130 -3.18 -7.96 2.47
C LEU A 130 -2.62 -9.30 2.98
N SER A 131 -3.46 -10.05 3.69
CA SER A 131 -3.04 -11.28 4.36
C SER A 131 -2.83 -12.47 3.43
N THR A 132 -3.49 -12.47 2.27
CA THR A 132 -3.46 -13.58 1.31
C THR A 132 -2.58 -13.27 0.10
N ILE A 133 -2.93 -12.25 -0.67
CA ILE A 133 -2.31 -11.93 -1.97
C ILE A 133 -0.99 -11.19 -1.73
N CYS A 134 -1.04 -10.04 -1.05
CA CYS A 134 0.16 -9.21 -0.85
C CYS A 134 1.25 -9.95 -0.06
N ALA A 135 0.90 -10.63 1.03
CA ALA A 135 1.87 -11.37 1.84
C ALA A 135 2.61 -12.48 1.04
N ARG A 136 1.93 -13.12 0.08
CA ARG A 136 2.52 -14.21 -0.73
C ARG A 136 3.33 -13.70 -1.90
N ILE A 137 2.86 -12.65 -2.56
CA ILE A 137 3.41 -12.18 -3.84
C ILE A 137 4.41 -11.05 -3.67
N LEU A 138 4.26 -10.24 -2.61
CA LEU A 138 5.06 -9.05 -2.35
C LEU A 138 5.95 -9.22 -1.11
N GLY A 139 5.90 -10.36 -0.42
CA GLY A 139 6.58 -10.55 0.87
C GLY A 139 8.10 -10.38 0.80
N ASP A 140 8.74 -10.95 -0.22
CA ASP A 140 10.17 -10.79 -0.49
C ASP A 140 10.52 -9.33 -0.84
N ILE A 141 9.76 -8.70 -1.73
CA ILE A 141 9.97 -7.30 -2.13
C ILE A 141 9.76 -6.36 -0.93
N THR A 142 8.82 -6.69 -0.04
CA THR A 142 8.57 -5.93 1.20
C THR A 142 9.79 -5.98 2.10
N MET A 143 10.41 -7.14 2.27
CA MET A 143 11.63 -7.27 3.06
C MET A 143 12.78 -6.48 2.45
N ASP A 144 12.97 -6.55 1.14
CA ASP A 144 13.98 -5.77 0.43
C ASP A 144 13.75 -4.26 0.60
N ALA A 145 12.50 -3.82 0.46
CA ALA A 145 12.14 -2.42 0.58
C ALA A 145 12.32 -1.89 2.01
N LEU A 146 11.94 -2.68 3.04
CA LEU A 146 12.18 -2.33 4.44
C LEU A 146 13.68 -2.23 4.75
N TRP A 147 14.48 -3.13 4.18
CA TRP A 147 15.93 -3.08 4.33
C TRP A 147 16.49 -1.79 3.71
N LEU A 148 16.05 -1.43 2.49
CA LEU A 148 16.44 -0.17 1.85
C LEU A 148 15.97 1.06 2.64
N GLU A 149 14.76 1.06 3.16
CA GLU A 149 14.19 2.14 3.98
C GLU A 149 15.00 2.36 5.28
N TYR A 150 15.40 1.28 5.94
CA TYR A 150 16.28 1.33 7.10
C TYR A 150 17.65 1.95 6.78
N HIS A 151 18.23 1.63 5.61
CA HIS A 151 19.52 2.21 5.22
C HIS A 151 19.41 3.67 4.77
N ARG A 152 18.24 4.10 4.29
CA ARG A 152 17.98 5.49 3.89
C ARG A 152 17.76 6.44 5.06
N THR A 153 17.43 5.94 6.25
CA THR A 153 17.22 6.73 7.47
C THR A 153 18.49 6.75 8.33
N PRO A 154 19.34 7.78 8.28
CA PRO A 154 20.58 7.79 9.06
C PRO A 154 20.27 8.13 10.53
N LYS A 155 20.39 7.13 11.41
CA LYS A 155 20.76 7.26 12.85
C LYS A 155 20.04 8.33 13.72
N GLU A 156 18.75 8.62 13.56
CA GLU A 156 18.03 9.38 14.60
C GLU A 156 17.76 8.56 15.90
N LEU A 157 17.98 7.25 15.87
CA LEU A 157 17.79 6.36 17.03
C LEU A 157 19.00 6.29 17.99
N LEU A 158 20.12 6.94 17.70
CA LEU A 158 21.32 6.93 18.58
C LEU A 158 21.44 8.16 19.49
N VAL A 159 20.58 9.16 19.37
CA VAL A 159 20.63 10.37 20.22
C VAL A 159 19.70 10.28 21.44
N SER A 160 18.74 9.34 21.46
CA SER A 160 17.80 9.19 22.59
C SER A 160 18.40 8.47 23.80
N THR A 161 19.56 7.81 23.68
CA THR A 161 20.23 7.11 24.80
C THR A 161 21.05 8.01 25.72
N HIS A 162 21.22 9.30 25.42
CA HIS A 162 21.94 10.23 26.29
C HIS A 162 21.07 11.19 27.13
N ARG A 163 19.73 11.18 26.97
CA ARG A 163 18.84 12.07 27.77
C ARG A 163 18.16 11.42 28.99
N THR A 164 18.34 10.11 29.20
CA THR A 164 17.66 9.39 30.32
C THR A 164 18.53 9.25 31.58
N SER A 165 19.72 9.85 31.63
CA SER A 165 20.59 9.83 32.83
C SER A 165 20.50 11.10 33.69
N ALA A 166 19.74 12.13 33.28
CA ALA A 166 19.67 13.40 34.03
C ALA A 166 18.54 13.48 35.08
N TYR A 167 17.60 12.52 35.13
CA TYR A 167 16.43 12.59 36.03
C TYR A 167 16.45 11.59 37.19
N ARG A 168 17.60 10.95 37.48
CA ARG A 168 17.71 9.94 38.55
C ARG A 168 18.57 10.36 39.75
N LEU A 169 18.67 11.66 40.03
CA LEU A 169 19.41 12.21 41.19
C LEU A 169 18.60 13.13 42.12
N HIS A 170 17.27 13.08 42.07
CA HIS A 170 16.42 13.81 43.02
C HIS A 170 15.35 12.93 43.66
N GLN A 171 15.79 11.80 44.23
CA GLN A 171 15.03 11.06 45.25
C GLN A 171 15.94 10.00 45.90
N ARG A 172 16.85 10.45 46.78
CA ARG A 172 17.36 9.64 47.90
C ARG A 172 17.74 10.59 49.05
N HIS A 173 16.94 10.48 50.11
CA HIS A 173 17.15 10.89 51.50
C HIS A 173 17.44 12.36 51.80
#